data_AF-A0A1U9NFU6-F1
#
_entry.id   AF-A0A1U9NFU6-F1
#
_cell.length_a   1.000
_cell.length_b   1.000
_cell.length_c   1.000
_cell.angle_alpha   90.00
_cell.angle_beta   90.00
_cell.angle_gamma   90.00
#
_symmetry.space_group_name_H-M   'P 1'
#
loop_
_entity.id
_entity.type
_entity.pdbx_description
1 polymer ?
#
loop_
_entity_poly.entity_id
_entity_poly.type
_entity_poly.pdbx_seq_one_letter_code
_entity_poly.pdbx_strand_id
1 'polypeptide(L)'
;MKYNLTLVTLNESQIEKAKEINGRRKTITHALICGPHGQIFGTETYCRKYYSVWCKIFPYIFDKSIEVCEHEISNYETTFNLVNKLIEIHDPLEKAANPVWQEIESIRENKKPKKGFISRLFGGK
;
A
#
# COMPACT_ATOMS: atom_id res chain seq x y z
N MET A 1 3.68 2.50 12.57
CA MET A 1 3.16 3.89 12.55
C MET A 1 2.32 4.03 11.30
N LYS A 2 1.07 4.51 11.42
CA LYS A 2 0.18 4.75 10.27
C LYS A 2 0.44 6.12 9.67
N TYR A 3 0.09 6.32 8.41
CA TYR A 3 0.28 7.57 7.68
C TYR A 3 -1.06 8.19 7.28
N ASN A 4 -1.06 9.49 6.98
CA ASN A 4 -2.23 10.12 6.39
C ASN A 4 -2.26 9.83 4.89
N LEU A 5 -3.44 9.49 4.38
CA LEU A 5 -3.70 9.51 2.95
C LEU A 5 -4.05 10.94 2.56
N THR A 6 -3.16 11.62 1.82
CA THR A 6 -3.26 13.08 1.63
C THR A 6 -3.60 13.38 0.18
N LEU A 7 -4.78 13.95 -0.06
CA LEU A 7 -5.15 14.52 -1.35
C LEU A 7 -4.63 15.96 -1.40
N VAL A 8 -3.83 16.26 -2.42
CA VAL A 8 -3.19 17.56 -2.59
C VAL A 8 -3.76 18.22 -3.85
N THR A 9 -4.29 19.43 -3.71
CA THR A 9 -4.51 20.32 -4.85
C THR A 9 -3.18 20.97 -5.21
N LEU A 10 -2.72 20.79 -6.45
CA LEU A 10 -1.40 21.26 -6.86
C LEU A 10 -1.46 22.73 -7.31
N ASN A 11 -0.43 23.50 -6.96
CA ASN A 11 -0.24 24.83 -7.52
C ASN A 11 0.36 24.77 -8.94
N GLU A 12 0.42 25.91 -9.63
CA GLU A 12 0.88 25.99 -11.02
C GLU A 12 2.29 25.42 -11.22
N SER A 13 3.25 25.78 -10.35
CA SER A 13 4.62 25.27 -10.42
C SER A 13 4.69 23.75 -10.23
N GLN A 14 3.89 23.22 -9.31
CA GLN A 14 3.79 21.78 -9.07
C GLN A 14 3.15 21.04 -10.26
N ILE A 15 2.12 21.64 -10.86
CA ILE A 15 1.46 21.09 -12.06
C ILE A 15 2.45 21.00 -13.22
N GLU A 16 3.23 22.06 -13.47
CA GLU A 16 4.22 22.07 -14.54
C GLU A 16 5.27 20.96 -14.37
N LYS A 17 5.86 20.85 -13.17
CA LYS A 17 6.83 19.79 -12.84
C LYS A 17 6.23 18.39 -12.96
N ALA A 18 5.01 18.20 -12.45
CA ALA A 18 4.32 16.93 -12.54
C ALA A 18 4.06 16.53 -14.00
N LYS A 19 3.65 17.47 -14.86
CA LYS A 19 3.41 17.22 -16.29
C LYS A 19 4.70 16.93 -17.04
N GLU A 20 5.79 17.61 -16.70
CA GLU A 20 7.09 17.36 -17.31
C GLU A 20 7.54 15.91 -17.09
N ILE A 21 7.41 15.41 -15.86
CA ILE A 21 7.90 14.08 -15.47
C ILE A 21 6.93 12.97 -15.87
N ASN A 22 5.62 13.15 -15.64
CA ASN A 22 4.63 12.09 -15.86
C ASN A 22 4.08 12.03 -17.29
N GLY A 23 4.36 13.04 -18.10
CA GLY A 23 3.93 13.17 -19.49
C GLY A 23 3.15 14.44 -19.75
N ARG A 24 3.68 15.30 -20.62
CA ARG A 24 3.19 16.66 -20.88
C ARG A 24 1.73 16.75 -21.35
N ARG A 25 1.23 15.68 -21.99
CA ARG A 25 -0.16 15.58 -22.49
C ARG A 25 -1.17 15.23 -21.40
N LYS A 26 -0.73 14.76 -20.22
CA LYS A 26 -1.65 14.40 -19.14
C LYS A 26 -2.22 15.66 -18.48
N THR A 27 -3.51 15.60 -18.15
CA THR A 27 -4.14 16.60 -17.30
C THR A 27 -3.83 16.24 -15.85
N ILE A 28 -3.00 17.05 -15.20
CA ILE A 28 -2.61 16.89 -13.80
C ILE A 28 -3.01 18.16 -13.06
N THR A 29 -3.81 18.02 -12.02
CA THR A 29 -4.24 19.11 -11.13
C THR A 29 -4.13 18.73 -9.65
N HIS A 30 -4.06 17.43 -9.35
CA HIS A 30 -4.01 16.90 -7.99
C HIS A 30 -2.92 15.83 -7.87
N ALA A 31 -2.49 15.61 -6.64
CA ALA A 31 -1.72 14.46 -6.25
C ALA A 31 -2.38 13.72 -5.09
N LEU A 32 -2.18 12.40 -5.02
CA LEU A 32 -2.55 11.58 -3.87
C LEU A 32 -1.26 11.04 -3.25
N ILE A 33 -0.91 11.54 -2.07
CA ILE A 33 0.30 11.17 -1.34
C ILE A 33 -0.04 10.09 -0.32
N CYS A 34 0.67 8.97 -0.40
CA CYS A 34 0.43 7.76 0.39
C CYS A 34 1.53 7.57 1.45
N GLY A 35 1.92 8.65 2.12
CA GLY A 35 3.07 8.66 3.03
C GLY A 35 4.36 8.26 2.30
N PRO A 36 5.25 7.47 2.93
CA PRO A 36 6.49 7.02 2.30
C PRO A 36 6.28 5.93 1.23
N HIS A 37 5.04 5.45 1.04
CA HIS A 37 4.75 4.33 0.15
C HIS A 37 4.62 4.74 -1.32
N GLY A 38 4.47 6.03 -1.59
CA GLY A 38 4.46 6.59 -2.93
C GLY A 38 3.36 7.62 -3.15
N GLN A 39 3.15 7.94 -4.42
CA GLN A 39 2.23 9.00 -4.83
C GLN A 39 1.66 8.78 -6.23
N ILE A 40 0.49 9.37 -6.47
CA ILE A 40 -0.18 9.39 -7.77
C ILE A 40 -0.43 10.83 -8.19
N PHE A 41 -0.13 11.16 -9.45
CA PHE A 41 -0.49 12.44 -10.06
C PHE A 41 -1.61 12.27 -11.10
N GLY A 42 -2.60 13.16 -11.09
CA GLY A 42 -3.71 13.11 -12.04
C GLY A 42 -4.69 14.26 -11.89
N THR A 43 -5.88 14.10 -12.45
CA THR A 43 -7.01 15.02 -12.19
C THR A 43 -7.59 14.79 -10.80
N GLU A 44 -8.36 15.74 -10.28
CA GLU A 44 -9.07 15.59 -9.02
C GLU A 44 -9.90 14.30 -9.02
N THR A 45 -10.73 14.09 -10.04
CA THR A 45 -11.59 12.90 -10.18
C THR A 45 -10.77 11.61 -10.14
N TYR A 46 -9.59 11.59 -10.77
CA TYR A 46 -8.73 10.42 -10.77
C TYR A 46 -8.18 10.12 -9.37
N CYS A 47 -7.61 11.11 -8.69
CA CYS A 47 -7.10 10.94 -7.32
C CYS A 47 -8.21 10.61 -6.32
N ARG A 48 -9.39 11.25 -6.46
CA ARG A 48 -10.54 11.09 -5.54
C ARG A 48 -11.10 9.66 -5.55
N LYS A 49 -10.99 8.93 -6.67
CA LYS A 49 -11.37 7.50 -6.75
C LYS A 49 -10.64 6.66 -5.71
N TYR A 50 -9.33 6.86 -5.56
CA TYR A 50 -8.50 6.11 -4.62
C TYR A 50 -8.60 6.67 -3.20
N TYR A 51 -8.55 8.00 -3.07
CA TYR A 51 -8.67 8.71 -1.80
C TYR A 51 -9.90 8.30 -0.98
N SER A 52 -11.04 8.08 -1.64
CA SER A 52 -12.31 7.76 -0.97
C SER A 52 -12.40 6.35 -0.40
N VAL A 53 -11.54 5.43 -0.85
CA VAL A 53 -11.61 4.00 -0.48
C VAL A 53 -10.36 3.48 0.23
N TRP A 54 -9.17 4.01 -0.06
CA TRP A 54 -7.92 3.41 0.43
C TRP A 54 -7.72 3.47 1.94
N CYS A 55 -8.26 4.47 2.64
CA CYS A 55 -8.26 4.44 4.12
C CYS A 55 -9.06 3.26 4.68
N LYS A 56 -10.12 2.82 3.99
CA LYS A 56 -10.93 1.67 4.41
C LYS A 56 -10.32 0.34 3.98
N ILE A 57 -9.68 0.30 2.83
CA ILE A 57 -9.05 -0.91 2.27
C ILE A 57 -7.72 -1.20 2.98
N PHE A 58 -6.96 -0.18 3.34
CA PHE A 58 -5.64 -0.31 3.97
C PHE A 58 -5.59 0.31 5.37
N PRO A 59 -6.46 -0.09 6.32
CA PRO A 59 -6.56 0.52 7.64
C PRO A 59 -5.31 0.33 8.50
N TYR A 60 -4.45 -0.64 8.18
CA TYR A 60 -3.17 -0.82 8.88
C TYR A 60 -2.03 0.06 8.32
N ILE A 61 -2.24 0.67 7.15
CA ILE A 61 -1.29 1.62 6.53
C ILE A 61 -1.73 3.05 6.81
N PHE A 62 -3.01 3.35 6.58
CA PHE A 62 -3.54 4.71 6.69
C PHE A 62 -4.39 4.90 7.95
N ASP A 63 -4.17 6.02 8.62
CA ASP A 63 -4.94 6.41 9.81
C ASP A 63 -6.21 7.17 9.42
N LYS A 64 -6.03 8.20 8.58
CA LYS A 64 -7.10 9.06 8.10
C LYS A 64 -6.79 9.65 6.74
N SER A 65 -7.84 10.08 6.06
CA SER A 65 -7.79 10.82 4.81
C SER A 65 -7.85 12.31 5.09
N ILE A 66 -6.95 13.10 4.51
CA ILE A 66 -6.92 14.56 4.61
C ILE A 66 -6.81 15.22 3.23
N GLU A 67 -7.36 16.42 3.09
CA GLU A 67 -7.23 17.25 1.88
C GLU A 67 -6.43 18.51 2.22
N VAL A 68 -5.48 18.88 1.37
CA VAL A 68 -4.62 20.07 1.55
C VAL A 68 -4.39 20.78 0.23
N CYS A 69 -4.26 22.10 0.26
CA CYS A 69 -3.97 22.93 -0.92
C CYS A 69 -2.48 23.16 -1.14
N GLU A 70 -1.65 22.87 -0.12
CA GLU A 70 -0.21 23.07 -0.16
C GLU A 70 0.47 21.89 0.55
N HIS A 71 1.35 21.22 -0.18
CA HIS A 71 2.15 20.13 0.33
C HIS A 71 3.50 20.16 -0.38
N GLU A 72 4.59 20.05 0.38
CA GLU A 72 5.91 19.94 -0.21
C GLU A 72 6.06 18.56 -0.86
N ILE A 73 6.31 18.55 -2.18
CA ILE A 73 6.49 17.33 -2.96
C ILE A 73 7.95 17.26 -3.39
N SER A 74 8.68 16.29 -2.82
CA SER A 74 10.10 16.06 -3.12
C SER A 74 10.32 15.22 -4.38
N ASN A 75 9.36 14.38 -4.75
CA ASN A 75 9.41 13.55 -5.95
C ASN A 75 8.09 13.67 -6.73
N TYR A 76 8.18 14.02 -8.02
CA TYR A 76 7.03 14.20 -8.90
C TYR A 76 6.75 12.98 -9.78
N GLU A 77 7.51 11.90 -9.67
CA GLU A 77 7.22 10.67 -10.41
C GLU A 77 6.03 9.92 -9.79
N THR A 78 5.04 9.59 -10.60
CA THR A 78 3.95 8.70 -10.19
C THR A 78 4.52 7.32 -9.88
N THR A 79 4.21 6.80 -8.71
CA THR A 79 4.64 5.47 -8.31
C THR A 79 3.95 4.42 -9.17
N PHE A 80 4.74 3.74 -10.02
CA PHE A 80 4.23 2.61 -10.80
C PHE A 80 3.75 1.49 -9.88
N ASN A 81 2.58 0.94 -10.22
CA ASN A 81 1.95 -0.18 -9.52
C ASN A 81 1.75 0.02 -8.00
N LEU A 82 1.40 1.25 -7.60
CA LEU A 82 1.24 1.62 -6.19
C LEU A 82 0.24 0.72 -5.43
N VAL A 83 -0.85 0.29 -6.06
CA VAL A 83 -1.84 -0.59 -5.42
C VAL A 83 -1.21 -1.89 -4.94
N ASN A 84 -0.45 -2.57 -5.81
CA ASN A 84 0.21 -3.83 -5.44
C ASN A 84 1.21 -3.62 -4.31
N LYS A 85 1.98 -2.52 -4.35
CA LYS A 85 2.89 -2.16 -3.25
C LYS A 85 2.14 -1.98 -1.93
N LEU A 86 0.98 -1.32 -1.94
CA LEU A 86 0.17 -1.15 -0.74
C LEU A 86 -0.38 -2.49 -0.22
N ILE A 87 -0.80 -3.40 -1.11
CA ILE A 87 -1.23 -4.75 -0.73
C ILE A 87 -0.08 -5.53 -0.07
N GLU A 88 1.11 -5.53 -0.69
CA GLU A 88 2.30 -6.21 -0.16
C GLU A 88 2.70 -5.71 1.24
N ILE A 89 2.46 -4.43 1.52
CA ILE A 89 2.72 -3.84 2.84
C ILE A 89 1.58 -4.15 3.82
N HIS A 90 0.33 -4.14 3.35
CA HIS A 90 -0.85 -4.29 4.20
C HIS A 90 -1.04 -5.73 4.68
N ASP A 91 -0.93 -6.71 3.77
CA ASP A 91 -1.25 -8.11 4.05
C ASP A 91 -0.47 -8.68 5.26
N PRO A 92 0.84 -8.45 5.40
CA PRO A 92 1.57 -8.91 6.59
C PRO A 92 1.12 -8.21 7.88
N LEU A 93 0.79 -6.91 7.82
CA LEU A 93 0.32 -6.15 8.99
C LEU A 93 -1.04 -6.65 9.46
N GLU A 94 -1.94 -6.93 8.52
CA GLU A 94 -3.26 -7.49 8.81
C GLU A 94 -3.13 -8.89 9.43
N LYS A 95 -2.29 -9.76 8.87
CA LYS A 95 -2.05 -11.10 9.43
C LYS A 95 -1.48 -11.04 10.84
N ALA A 96 -0.53 -10.14 11.09
CA ALA A 96 0.05 -9.97 12.41
C ALA A 96 -0.97 -9.44 13.44
N ALA A 97 -1.90 -8.58 13.02
CA ALA A 97 -2.92 -7.99 13.90
C ALA A 97 -4.16 -8.87 14.12
N ASN A 98 -4.41 -9.85 13.26
CA ASN A 98 -5.62 -10.67 13.29
C ASN A 98 -5.36 -12.02 14.01
N PRO A 99 -5.99 -12.27 15.18
CA PRO A 99 -5.81 -13.50 15.94
C PRO A 99 -6.18 -14.77 15.17
N VAL A 100 -7.15 -14.68 14.26
CA VAL A 100 -7.61 -15.81 13.44
C VAL A 100 -6.49 -16.29 12.51
N TRP A 101 -5.71 -15.37 11.93
CA TRP A 101 -4.58 -15.72 11.08
C TRP A 101 -3.44 -16.36 11.89
N GLN A 102 -3.19 -15.87 13.10
CA GLN A 102 -2.21 -16.47 14.01
C GLN A 102 -2.61 -17.89 14.43
N GLU A 103 -3.90 -18.12 14.72
CA GLU A 103 -4.43 -19.44 15.04
C GLU A 103 -4.28 -20.41 13.85
N ILE A 104 -4.65 -19.98 12.63
CA ILE A 104 -4.47 -20.78 11.40
C ILE A 104 -3.01 -21.14 11.16
N GLU A 105 -2.07 -20.22 11.36
CA GLU A 105 -0.64 -20.49 11.22
C GLU A 105 -0.14 -21.49 12.27
N SER A 106 -0.53 -21.34 13.54
CA SER A 106 -0.18 -22.29 14.59
C SER A 106 -0.70 -23.71 14.30
N ILE A 107 -1.90 -23.83 13.72
CA ILE A 107 -2.48 -25.12 13.31
C ILE A 107 -1.68 -25.72 12.14
N ARG A 108 -1.26 -24.90 11.17
CA ARG A 108 -0.44 -25.34 10.03
C ARG A 108 0.94 -25.82 10.47
N GLU A 109 1.58 -25.14 11.42
CA GLU A 109 2.88 -25.55 11.95
C GLU A 109 2.80 -26.87 12.73
N ASN A 110 1.77 -27.04 13.56
CA ASN A 110 1.54 -28.28 14.31
C ASN A 110 1.22 -29.48 13.42
N LYS A 111 0.70 -29.26 12.21
CA LYS A 111 0.42 -30.31 11.22
C LYS A 111 1.61 -30.70 10.34
N LYS A 112 2.77 -30.03 10.44
CA LYS A 112 3.97 -30.47 9.70
C LYS A 112 4.43 -31.83 10.27
N PRO A 113 4.48 -32.90 9.46
CA PRO A 113 4.86 -34.21 9.96
C PRO A 113 6.29 -34.17 10.50
N LYS A 114 6.49 -34.56 11.76
CA LYS A 114 7.81 -34.72 12.34
C LYS A 114 8.57 -35.76 11.51
N LYS A 115 9.61 -35.33 10.81
CA LYS A 115 10.48 -36.09 9.87
C LYS A 115 11.23 -37.29 10.50
N GLY A 116 10.79 -37.83 11.63
CA GLY A 116 11.49 -38.87 12.40
C GLY A 116 10.68 -40.11 12.77
N PHE A 117 9.40 -40.20 12.40
CA PHE A 117 8.56 -41.35 12.79
C PHE A 117 8.47 -42.48 11.75
N ILE A 118 8.85 -42.24 10.48
CA ILE A 118 8.75 -43.25 9.41
C ILE A 118 10.07 -44.00 9.20
N SER A 119 11.22 -43.47 9.66
CA SER A 119 12.52 -44.14 9.52
C SER A 119 12.71 -45.37 10.42
N ARG A 120 11.84 -45.60 11.42
CA ARG A 120 11.85 -46.81 12.27
C ARG A 120 10.90 -47.93 11.81
N LEU A 121 10.01 -47.68 10.85
CA LEU A 121 9.01 -48.66 10.40
C LEU A 121 9.40 -49.42 9.13
N PHE A 122 10.39 -48.95 8.37
CA PHE A 122 10.80 -49.58 7.09
C PHE A 122 12.31 -49.82 6.93
N GLY A 123 13.09 -49.75 8.01
CA GLY A 123 14.53 -50.04 8.00
C GLY A 123 14.86 -51.25 8.85
N GLY A 124 14.65 -52.46 8.30
CA GLY A 124 14.92 -53.68 9.05
C GLY A 124 14.66 -54.98 8.30
N LYS A 125 15.28 -55.16 7.13
CA LYS A 125 16.06 -56.35 6.72
C LYS A 125 16.48 -56.25 5.27
#